data_AF-A0AAW2U3F5-F1
#
_entry.id   AF-A0AAW2U3F5-F1
#
_cell.length_a   1.000
_cell.length_b   1.000
_cell.length_c   1.000
_cell.angle_alpha   90.00
_cell.angle_beta   90.00
_cell.angle_gamma   90.00
#
_symmetry.space_group_name_H-M   'P 1'
#
loop_
_entity.id
_entity.type
_entity.pdbx_description
1 polymer ?
#
loop_
_entity_poly.entity_id
_entity_poly.type
_entity_poly.pdbx_seq_one_letter_code
_entity_poly.pdbx_strand_id
1 'polypeptide(L)'
;MSFDEAKDMYFDAIMIAAELGIHEVVAEIVEIFPSSFFCRFAGSRQTILHVAVKNRSEHVYNLIYQMSDHKYLRAGQEDSNGNNVLHLAGKLAPSHKLNEISGAALQMRREIQWYKLDKLGARAPTVN
;
A
#
# COMPACT_ATOMS: atom_id res chain seq x y z
N MET A 1 19.76 -0.68 20.78
CA MET A 1 18.46 -1.18 20.31
C MET A 1 18.75 -2.18 19.21
N SER A 2 18.36 -3.43 19.41
CA SER A 2 18.46 -4.46 18.37
C SER A 2 17.44 -4.17 17.26
N PHE A 3 17.64 -4.77 16.08
CA PHE A 3 16.69 -4.62 14.97
C PHE A 3 15.28 -5.10 15.35
N ASP A 4 15.19 -6.17 16.13
CA ASP A 4 13.92 -6.73 16.59
C ASP A 4 13.22 -5.81 17.60
N GLU A 5 13.98 -5.22 18.55
CA GLU A 5 13.44 -4.22 19.48
C GLU A 5 12.91 -2.97 18.77
N ALA A 6 13.62 -2.51 17.73
CA ALA A 6 13.18 -1.36 16.93
C ALA A 6 11.91 -1.68 16.15
N LYS A 7 11.80 -2.91 15.61
CA LYS A 7 10.64 -3.34 14.84
C LYS A 7 9.36 -3.28 15.66
N ASP A 8 9.40 -3.75 16.91
CA ASP A 8 8.23 -3.72 17.80
C ASP A 8 7.73 -2.29 18.07
N MET A 9 8.58 -1.26 17.93
CA MET A 9 8.18 0.15 18.16
C MET A 9 7.33 0.73 17.03
N TYR A 10 7.56 0.33 15.78
CA TYR A 10 6.93 0.96 14.61
C TYR A 10 6.03 0.01 13.81
N PHE A 11 6.16 -1.30 13.99
CA PHE A 11 5.57 -2.28 13.09
C PHE A 11 4.04 -2.18 13.00
N ASP A 12 3.35 -2.12 14.14
CA ASP A 12 1.90 -1.97 14.13
C ASP A 12 1.48 -0.60 13.56
N ALA A 13 2.19 0.46 13.95
CA ALA A 13 1.90 1.83 13.52
C ALA A 13 2.01 1.98 11.99
N ILE A 14 3.08 1.50 11.36
CA ILE A 14 3.27 1.61 9.91
C ILE A 14 2.26 0.77 9.14
N MET A 15 1.87 -0.39 9.68
CA MET A 15 0.90 -1.28 9.04
C MET A 15 -0.52 -0.72 9.11
N ILE A 16 -0.92 -0.19 10.27
CA ILE A 16 -2.21 0.48 10.45
C ILE A 16 -2.26 1.74 9.57
N ALA A 17 -1.19 2.54 9.55
CA ALA A 17 -1.11 3.73 8.70
C ALA A 17 -1.25 3.35 7.21
N ALA A 18 -0.60 2.27 6.76
CA ALA A 18 -0.73 1.77 5.40
C ALA A 18 -2.15 1.29 5.07
N GLU A 19 -2.81 0.60 6.00
CA GLU A 19 -4.18 0.15 5.86
C GLU A 19 -5.18 1.32 5.78
N LEU A 20 -5.02 2.33 6.64
CA LEU A 20 -5.88 3.51 6.68
C LEU A 20 -5.57 4.52 5.57
N GLY A 21 -4.40 4.43 4.94
CA GLY A 21 -3.95 5.33 3.89
C GLY A 21 -3.30 6.63 4.39
N ILE A 22 -2.80 6.64 5.62
CA ILE A 22 -2.17 7.80 6.27
C ILE A 22 -0.69 7.83 5.92
N HIS A 23 -0.37 8.37 4.74
CA HIS A 23 0.99 8.36 4.19
C HIS A 23 2.00 9.20 4.99
N GLU A 24 1.55 10.21 5.73
CA GLU A 24 2.38 11.08 6.57
C GLU A 24 3.04 10.26 7.69
N VAL A 25 2.28 9.40 8.35
CA VAL A 25 2.79 8.50 9.39
C VAL A 25 3.75 7.47 8.79
N VAL A 26 3.44 6.96 7.60
CA VAL A 26 4.35 6.04 6.88
C VAL A 26 5.67 6.74 6.55
N ALA A 27 5.62 7.98 6.06
CA ALA A 27 6.81 8.77 5.73
C ALA A 27 7.67 9.01 6.96
N GLU A 28 7.08 9.47 8.06
CA GLU A 28 7.77 9.74 9.33
C GLU A 28 8.46 8.47 9.87
N ILE A 29 7.77 7.33 9.86
CA ILE A 29 8.37 6.07 10.33
C ILE A 29 9.50 5.62 9.42
N VAL A 30 9.37 5.77 8.09
CA VAL A 30 10.44 5.43 7.15
C VAL A 30 11.64 6.36 7.31
N GLU A 31 11.43 7.62 7.65
CA GLU A 31 12.50 8.59 7.92
C GLU A 31 13.27 8.23 9.21
N ILE A 32 12.56 7.93 10.29
CA ILE A 32 13.18 7.57 11.58
C ILE A 32 13.79 6.16 11.53
N PHE A 33 13.12 5.22 10.86
CA PHE A 33 13.54 3.83 10.74
C PHE A 33 13.58 3.40 9.27
N PRO A 34 14.66 3.69 8.52
CA PRO A 34 14.74 3.38 7.09
C PRO A 34 14.54 1.89 6.77
N SER A 35 14.89 0.99 7.69
CA SER A 35 14.68 -0.45 7.51
C SER A 35 13.21 -0.88 7.60
N SER A 36 12.33 -0.05 8.17
CA SER A 36 10.88 -0.30 8.23
C SER A 36 10.28 -0.47 6.84
N PHE A 37 10.88 0.19 5.84
CA PHE A 37 10.53 0.08 4.43
C PHE A 37 10.51 -1.38 3.93
N PHE A 38 11.41 -2.23 4.44
CA PHE A 38 11.56 -3.63 4.04
C PHE A 38 10.78 -4.62 4.92
N CYS A 39 10.01 -4.11 5.89
CA CYS A 39 9.32 -4.97 6.84
C CYS A 39 8.25 -5.86 6.19
N ARG A 40 8.09 -7.03 6.81
CA ARG A 40 7.07 -8.02 6.49
C ARG A 40 6.35 -8.44 7.76
N PHE A 41 5.05 -8.67 7.62
CA PHE A 41 4.25 -9.29 8.65
C PHE A 41 4.67 -10.76 8.83
N ALA A 42 5.08 -11.13 10.04
CA ALA A 42 5.69 -12.44 10.31
C ALA A 42 4.74 -13.60 9.94
N GLY A 43 3.42 -13.43 10.12
CA GLY A 43 2.44 -14.49 9.83
C GLY A 43 1.92 -14.55 8.38
N SER A 44 1.95 -13.45 7.63
CA SER A 44 1.32 -13.32 6.32
C SER A 44 2.30 -12.96 5.21
N ARG A 45 3.55 -12.66 5.57
CA ARG A 45 4.63 -12.17 4.69
C ARG A 45 4.27 -10.92 3.88
N GLN A 46 3.14 -10.27 4.20
CA GLN A 46 2.69 -9.06 3.53
C GLN A 46 3.66 -7.90 3.80
N THR A 47 3.93 -7.16 2.75
CA THR A 47 4.68 -5.90 2.79
C THR A 47 3.71 -4.71 2.86
N ILE A 48 4.23 -3.52 3.13
CA ILE A 48 3.47 -2.26 3.07
C ILE A 48 2.74 -2.10 1.73
N LEU A 49 3.35 -2.54 0.61
CA LEU A 49 2.71 -2.49 -0.72
C LEU A 49 1.50 -3.43 -0.83
N HIS A 50 1.57 -4.63 -0.26
CA HIS A 50 0.43 -5.55 -0.24
C HIS A 50 -0.74 -4.91 0.50
N VAL A 51 -0.46 -4.34 1.68
CA VAL A 51 -1.47 -3.68 2.51
C VAL A 51 -2.07 -2.46 1.82
N ALA A 52 -1.22 -1.61 1.22
CA ALA A 52 -1.68 -0.42 0.54
C ALA A 52 -2.61 -0.74 -0.64
N VAL A 53 -2.24 -1.72 -1.48
CA VAL A 53 -3.06 -2.11 -2.64
C VAL A 53 -4.34 -2.85 -2.23
N LYS A 54 -4.24 -3.76 -1.26
CA LYS A 54 -5.40 -4.45 -0.69
C LYS A 54 -6.44 -3.45 -0.15
N ASN A 55 -5.99 -2.35 0.46
CA ASN A 55 -6.87 -1.36 1.09
C ASN A 55 -7.18 -0.12 0.25
N ARG A 56 -6.76 -0.08 -1.02
CA ARG A 56 -6.97 1.10 -1.89
C ARG A 56 -6.39 2.38 -1.26
N SER A 57 -5.21 2.27 -0.67
CA SER A 57 -4.48 3.38 -0.03
C SER A 57 -3.54 4.06 -1.03
N GLU A 58 -4.10 4.90 -1.90
CA GLU A 58 -3.38 5.48 -3.05
C GLU A 58 -2.13 6.27 -2.64
N HIS A 59 -2.27 7.15 -1.64
CA HIS A 59 -1.17 8.00 -1.17
C HIS A 59 -0.01 7.19 -0.61
N VAL A 60 -0.30 6.10 0.12
CA VAL A 60 0.72 5.18 0.64
C VAL A 60 1.38 4.40 -0.50
N TYR A 61 0.60 3.91 -1.47
CA TYR A 61 1.16 3.27 -2.66
C TYR A 61 2.10 4.21 -3.41
N ASN A 62 1.67 5.45 -3.67
CA ASN A 62 2.46 6.46 -4.38
C ASN A 62 3.76 6.79 -3.63
N LEU A 63 3.69 6.99 -2.31
CA LEU A 63 4.86 7.24 -1.46
C LEU A 63 5.90 6.11 -1.60
N ILE A 64 5.47 4.87 -1.37
CA ILE A 64 6.37 3.70 -1.40
C ILE A 64 6.89 3.43 -2.82
N TYR A 65 6.06 3.66 -3.84
CA TYR A 65 6.45 3.50 -5.24
C TYR A 65 7.49 4.53 -5.68
N GLN A 66 7.42 5.76 -5.16
CA GLN A 66 8.41 6.81 -5.43
C GLN A 66 9.73 6.56 -4.68
N MET A 67 9.69 6.03 -3.46
CA MET A 67 10.87 5.72 -2.64
C MET A 67 11.65 4.47 -3.09
N SER A 68 11.03 3.58 -3.87
CA SER A 68 11.64 2.30 -4.24
C SER A 68 12.47 2.39 -5.54
N ASP A 69 13.79 2.25 -5.47
CA ASP A 69 14.62 2.05 -6.68
C ASP A 69 14.38 0.67 -7.33
N HIS A 70 13.82 -0.27 -6.59
CA HIS A 70 13.60 -1.67 -6.99
C HIS A 70 12.12 -2.04 -7.13
N LYS A 71 11.34 -1.18 -7.79
CA LYS A 71 9.86 -1.26 -7.89
C LYS A 71 9.36 -2.63 -8.33
N TYR A 72 9.98 -3.20 -9.37
CA TYR A 72 9.58 -4.48 -9.95
C TYR A 72 9.83 -5.68 -9.03
N LEU A 73 10.97 -5.68 -8.31
CA LEU A 73 11.30 -6.75 -7.37
C LEU A 73 10.32 -6.78 -6.19
N ARG A 74 9.84 -5.61 -5.76
CA ARG A 74 8.85 -5.50 -4.69
C ARG A 74 7.44 -5.88 -5.14
N ALA A 75 7.04 -5.49 -6.34
CA ALA A 75 5.72 -5.82 -6.88
C ALA A 75 5.52 -7.34 -7.08
N GLY A 76 6.60 -8.07 -7.38
CA GLY A 76 6.61 -9.52 -7.53
C GLY A 76 6.75 -10.33 -6.24
N GLN A 77 6.91 -9.69 -5.08
CA GLN A 77 6.94 -10.41 -3.80
C GLN A 77 5.57 -11.02 -3.52
N GLU A 78 5.56 -12.25 -3.05
CA GLU A 78 4.34 -12.96 -2.68
C GLU A 78 4.11 -12.92 -1.17
N ASP A 79 2.83 -12.80 -0.80
CA ASP A 79 2.36 -13.07 0.57
C ASP A 79 2.34 -14.58 0.87
N SER A 80 1.96 -14.95 2.09
CA SER A 80 1.86 -16.35 2.53
C SER A 80 0.92 -17.21 1.68
N ASN A 81 0.05 -16.57 0.90
CA ASN A 81 -0.96 -17.22 0.09
C ASN A 81 -0.60 -17.18 -1.41
N GLY A 82 0.65 -16.84 -1.75
CA GLY A 82 1.12 -16.73 -3.13
C GLY A 82 0.57 -15.51 -3.88
N ASN A 83 -0.08 -14.56 -3.19
CA ASN A 83 -0.56 -13.35 -3.86
C ASN A 83 0.55 -12.31 -3.89
N ASN A 84 0.90 -11.88 -5.09
CA ASN A 84 1.65 -10.64 -5.27
C ASN A 84 0.71 -9.42 -5.35
N VAL A 85 1.27 -8.22 -5.49
CA VAL A 85 0.52 -6.97 -5.51
C VAL A 85 -0.52 -6.92 -6.64
N LEU A 86 -0.24 -7.52 -7.80
CA LEU A 86 -1.19 -7.56 -8.93
C LEU A 86 -2.40 -8.45 -8.63
N HIS A 87 -2.20 -9.59 -7.97
CA HIS A 87 -3.31 -10.44 -7.53
C HIS A 87 -4.22 -9.67 -6.54
N LEU A 88 -3.63 -8.90 -5.62
CA LEU A 88 -4.39 -8.09 -4.65
C LEU A 88 -5.12 -6.92 -5.30
N ALA A 89 -4.56 -6.31 -6.34
CA ALA A 89 -5.21 -5.26 -7.12
C ALA A 89 -6.49 -5.77 -7.80
N GLY A 90 -6.48 -7.03 -8.26
CA GLY A 90 -7.65 -7.67 -8.89
C GLY A 90 -8.73 -8.15 -7.90
N LYS A 91 -8.45 -8.18 -6.60
CA LYS A 91 -9.44 -8.58 -5.57
C LYS A 91 -10.39 -7.43 -5.27
N LEU A 92 -11.62 -7.77 -4.88
CA LEU A 92 -12.61 -6.79 -4.44
C LEU A 92 -12.08 -5.96 -3.26
N ALA A 93 -12.25 -4.64 -3.32
CA ALA A 93 -11.83 -3.73 -2.27
C ALA A 93 -12.57 -4.00 -0.94
N PRO A 94 -11.97 -3.63 0.21
CA PRO A 94 -12.62 -3.76 1.52
C PRO A 94 -13.94 -2.99 1.58
N SER A 95 -14.89 -3.51 2.35
CA SER A 95 -16.22 -2.90 2.51
C SER A 95 -16.17 -1.44 2.94
N HIS A 96 -15.26 -1.06 3.84
CA HIS A 96 -15.12 0.33 4.27
C HIS A 96 -14.74 1.29 3.11
N LYS A 97 -14.00 0.82 2.10
CA LYS A 97 -13.71 1.59 0.87
C LYS A 97 -14.84 1.57 -0.14
N LEU A 98 -15.51 0.42 -0.28
CA LEU A 98 -16.67 0.29 -1.15
C LEU A 98 -17.85 1.15 -0.66
N ASN A 99 -18.02 1.25 0.66
CA ASN A 99 -19.10 1.97 1.31
C ASN A 99 -18.87 3.49 1.37
N GLU A 100 -17.68 4.00 1.03
CA GLU A 100 -17.46 5.44 0.79
C GLU A 100 -18.36 5.95 -0.36
N ILE A 101 -18.87 5.05 -1.21
CA ILE A 101 -19.68 5.38 -2.37
C ILE A 101 -20.91 4.47 -2.44
N SER A 102 -22.11 5.05 -2.41
CA SER A 102 -23.36 4.30 -2.51
C SER A 102 -23.68 3.93 -3.96
N GLY A 103 -23.78 2.62 -4.25
CA GLY A 103 -24.30 2.08 -5.51
C GLY A 103 -23.24 1.37 -6.38
N ALA A 104 -23.60 0.20 -6.89
CA ALA A 104 -22.68 -0.70 -7.62
C ALA A 104 -22.03 -0.06 -8.86
N ALA A 105 -22.76 0.79 -9.59
CA ALA A 105 -22.23 1.48 -10.76
C ALA A 105 -21.11 2.47 -10.40
N LEU A 106 -21.22 3.18 -9.27
CA LEU A 106 -20.21 4.14 -8.82
C LEU A 106 -18.99 3.44 -8.21
N GLN A 107 -19.20 2.31 -7.51
CA GLN A 107 -18.11 1.45 -7.04
C GLN A 107 -17.28 0.92 -8.22
N MET A 108 -17.94 0.37 -9.25
CA MET A 108 -17.26 -0.12 -10.46
C MET A 108 -16.48 1.00 -11.18
N ARG A 109 -17.06 2.21 -11.27
CA ARG A 109 -16.39 3.37 -11.88
C ARG A 109 -15.08 3.73 -11.15
N ARG A 110 -15.05 3.65 -9.82
CA ARG A 110 -13.85 3.92 -9.02
C ARG A 110 -12.78 2.84 -9.21
N GLU A 111 -13.16 1.57 -9.21
CA GLU A 111 -12.22 0.47 -9.49
C GLU A 111 -11.60 0.61 -10.90
N ILE A 112 -12.36 1.06 -11.89
CA ILE A 112 -11.84 1.38 -13.23
C ILE A 112 -10.83 2.54 -13.19
N GLN A 113 -11.07 3.58 -12.39
CA GLN A 113 -10.12 4.69 -12.23
C GLN A 113 -8.82 4.22 -11.56
N TRP A 114 -8.93 3.39 -10.52
CA TRP A 114 -7.80 2.75 -9.86
C TRP A 114 -6.95 1.92 -10.82
N TYR A 115 -7.59 1.09 -11.66
CA TYR A 115 -6.88 0.32 -12.68
C TYR A 115 -6.15 1.21 -13.71
N LYS A 116 -6.74 2.36 -14.08
CA LYS A 116 -6.10 3.31 -15.00
C LYS A 116 -4.90 4.01 -14.38
N LEU A 117 -4.92 4.31 -13.08
CA LEU A 117 -3.78 4.92 -12.37
C LEU A 117 -2.56 4.01 -12.39
N ASP A 118 -2.73 2.70 -12.22
CA ASP A 118 -1.65 1.71 -12.33
C ASP A 118 -1.04 1.65 -13.75
N LYS A 119 -1.86 1.86 -14.79
CA LYS A 119 -1.41 1.91 -16.20
C LYS A 119 -0.77 3.23 -16.62
N LEU A 120 -1.03 4.34 -15.91
CA LEU A 120 -0.65 5.69 -16.31
C LEU A 120 0.48 6.30 -15.48
N GLY A 121 1.27 5.47 -14.78
CA GLY A 121 2.41 5.88 -13.94
C GLY A 121 2.89 7.32 -14.17
N ALA A 122 2.63 8.19 -13.18
CA ALA A 122 3.11 9.57 -13.12
C ALA A 122 2.63 10.53 -14.22
N ARG A 123 1.36 10.98 -14.16
CA ARG A 123 1.04 12.34 -14.59
C ARG A 123 0.41 13.10 -13.43
N ALA A 124 1.24 13.88 -12.73
CA ALA A 124 0.79 14.86 -11.76
C ALA A 124 -0.31 15.74 -12.40
N PRO A 125 -1.38 16.08 -11.67
CA PRO A 125 -2.34 17.06 -12.16
C PRO A 125 -1.64 18.41 -12.25
N THR A 126 -1.38 18.88 -13.46
CA THR A 126 -1.13 20.29 -13.71
C THR A 126 -2.41 21.03 -13.38
N VAL A 127 -2.35 21.79 -12.29
CA VAL A 127 -3.36 22.76 -11.89
C VAL A 127 -3.40 23.85 -12.97
N ASN A 128 -4.58 24.08 -13.51
CA ASN A 128 -4.94 25.24 -14.31
C ASN A 128 -5.55 26.33 -13.43
#